data_AF-A0A1H0UJK1-F1
#
_entry.id   AF-A0A1H0UJK1-F1
#
_cell.length_a   1.000
_cell.length_b   1.000
_cell.length_c   1.000
_cell.angle_alpha   90.00
_cell.angle_beta   90.00
_cell.angle_gamma   90.00
#
_symmetry.space_group_name_H-M   'P 1'
#
loop_
_entity.id
_entity.type
_entity.pdbx_description
1 polymer ?
#
loop_
_entity_poly.entity_id
_entity_poly.type
_entity_poly.pdbx_seq_one_letter_code
_entity_poly.pdbx_strand_id
1 'polypeptide(L)'
;MASQDPDVWQILDQSEVLTRIKREKNKLSLTLLFIAAAYYATLLLGPTSLKAFFSLPLAGELNIGTVFAISQYPFCGLLAWIYLHKMRSVDRQVASLVKQFHRGEL
;
A
#
# COMPACT_ATOMS: atom_id res chain seq x y z
N MET A 1 -12.12 -33.29 -10.79
CA MET A 1 -12.62 -33.12 -9.41
C MET A 1 -11.43 -32.70 -8.58
N ALA A 2 -11.35 -31.40 -8.26
CA ALA A 2 -10.22 -30.83 -7.53
C ALA A 2 -10.21 -31.41 -6.11
N SER A 3 -9.14 -32.10 -5.74
CA SER A 3 -8.90 -32.53 -4.37
C SER A 3 -8.92 -31.29 -3.49
N GLN A 4 -10.00 -31.18 -2.72
CA GLN A 4 -10.07 -30.32 -1.56
C GLN A 4 -8.94 -30.80 -0.65
N ASP A 5 -7.87 -30.02 -0.55
CA ASP A 5 -6.79 -30.14 0.45
C ASP A 5 -7.17 -29.24 1.63
N PRO A 6 -7.92 -29.71 2.64
CA PRO A 6 -8.17 -28.94 3.85
C PRO A 6 -6.87 -28.81 4.66
N ASP A 7 -5.94 -29.77 4.50
CA ASP A 7 -4.70 -29.89 5.26
C ASP A 7 -3.62 -28.92 4.79
N VAL A 8 -3.44 -28.71 3.47
CA VAL A 8 -2.36 -27.84 2.96
C VAL A 8 -2.54 -26.41 3.45
N TRP A 9 -3.75 -25.87 3.40
CA TRP A 9 -4.05 -24.52 3.88
C TRP A 9 -3.98 -24.40 5.40
N GLN A 10 -4.29 -25.45 6.16
CA GLN A 10 -4.14 -25.47 7.62
C GLN A 10 -2.67 -25.54 8.05
N ILE A 11 -1.86 -26.39 7.41
CA ILE A 11 -0.41 -26.51 7.65
C ILE A 11 0.29 -25.20 7.28
N LEU A 12 -0.12 -24.59 6.17
CA LEU A 12 0.33 -23.27 5.75
C LEU A 12 -0.09 -22.19 6.76
N ASP A 13 -1.35 -22.17 7.23
CA ASP A 13 -1.82 -21.16 8.19
C ASP A 13 -1.12 -21.26 9.56
N GLN A 14 -0.65 -22.45 9.95
CA GLN A 14 0.18 -22.66 11.14
C GLN A 14 1.67 -22.31 10.95
N SER A 15 2.12 -22.11 9.71
CA SER A 15 3.52 -21.79 9.43
C SER A 15 3.87 -20.34 9.82
N GLU A 16 4.96 -20.16 10.58
CA GLU A 16 5.50 -18.82 10.91
C GLU A 16 5.77 -17.97 9.65
N VAL A 17 6.03 -18.63 8.53
CA VAL A 17 6.33 -18.03 7.23
C VAL A 17 5.15 -17.23 6.69
N LEU A 18 3.93 -17.77 6.72
CA LEU A 18 2.75 -17.02 6.29
C LEU A 18 2.38 -15.90 7.26
N THR A 19 2.62 -16.08 8.54
CA THR A 19 2.42 -15.01 9.53
C THR A 19 3.38 -13.85 9.27
N ARG A 20 4.65 -14.12 8.92
CA ARG A 20 5.61 -13.08 8.52
C ARG A 20 5.18 -12.36 7.25
N ILE A 21 4.78 -13.10 6.21
CA ILE A 21 4.32 -12.53 4.94
C ILE A 21 3.06 -11.66 5.14
N LYS A 22 2.07 -12.15 5.90
CA LYS A 22 0.87 -11.37 6.25
C LYS A 22 1.23 -10.09 7.03
N ARG A 23 2.16 -10.16 7.98
CA ARG A 23 2.63 -8.99 8.75
C ARG A 23 3.31 -7.96 7.87
N GLU A 24 4.17 -8.37 6.94
CA GLU A 24 4.82 -7.43 6.01
C GLU A 24 3.81 -6.74 5.10
N LYS A 25 2.84 -7.50 4.55
CA LYS A 25 1.76 -6.93 3.75
C LYS A 25 0.91 -5.94 4.54
N ASN A 26 0.55 -6.28 5.77
CA ASN A 26 -0.22 -5.38 6.64
C ASN A 26 0.57 -4.12 7.01
N LYS A 27 1.87 -4.23 7.32
CA LYS A 27 2.71 -3.06 7.59
C LYS A 27 2.78 -2.13 6.37
N LEU A 28 2.95 -2.68 5.17
CA LEU A 28 2.96 -1.90 3.94
C LEU A 28 1.62 -1.18 3.72
N SER A 29 0.50 -1.92 3.79
CA SER A 29 -0.84 -1.35 3.63
C SER A 29 -1.13 -0.27 4.68
N LEU A 30 -0.77 -0.51 5.94
CA LEU A 30 -0.97 0.45 7.02
C LEU A 30 -0.12 1.70 6.83
N THR A 31 1.12 1.54 6.37
CA THR A 31 2.01 2.67 6.07
C THR A 31 1.44 3.52 4.93
N LEU A 32 1.03 2.89 3.83
CA LEU A 32 0.42 3.59 2.69
C LEU A 32 -0.89 4.28 3.09
N LEU A 33 -1.70 3.62 3.92
CA LEU A 33 -2.93 4.20 4.47
C LEU A 33 -2.63 5.44 5.31
N PHE A 34 -1.62 5.39 6.20
CA PHE A 34 -1.22 6.55 7.00
C PHE A 34 -0.72 7.71 6.13
N ILE A 35 0.09 7.42 5.12
CA ILE A 35 0.59 8.44 4.19
C ILE A 35 -0.57 9.07 3.42
N ALA A 36 -1.50 8.26 2.91
CA ALA A 36 -2.69 8.76 2.21
C ALA A 36 -3.58 9.58 3.15
N ALA A 37 -3.85 9.09 4.35
CA ALA A 37 -4.65 9.78 5.35
C ALA A 37 -4.04 11.13 5.72
N ALA A 38 -2.74 11.19 5.97
CA ALA A 38 -2.04 12.44 6.25
C ALA A 38 -2.13 13.42 5.07
N TYR A 39 -1.95 12.93 3.85
CA TYR A 39 -2.04 13.76 2.64
C TYR A 39 -3.45 14.35 2.46
N TYR A 40 -4.49 13.53 2.49
CA TYR A 40 -5.87 13.98 2.31
C TYR A 40 -6.38 14.80 3.50
N ALA A 41 -5.94 14.50 4.73
CA ALA A 41 -6.22 15.33 5.89
C ALA A 41 -5.59 16.72 5.74
N THR A 42 -4.38 16.81 5.19
CA THR A 42 -3.74 18.10 4.88
C THR A 42 -4.53 18.87 3.82
N LEU A 43 -5.15 18.19 2.87
CA LEU A 43 -6.00 18.83 1.86
C LEU A 43 -7.30 19.37 2.47
N LEU A 44 -7.89 18.64 3.43
CA LEU A 44 -9.13 19.03 4.11
C LEU A 44 -8.90 20.12 5.18
N LEU A 45 -7.86 19.98 6.00
CA LEU A 45 -7.57 20.85 7.15
C LEU A 45 -6.58 21.97 6.81
N GLY A 46 -5.79 21.82 5.76
CA GLY A 46 -4.81 22.82 5.33
C GLY A 46 -5.43 24.18 5.01
N PRO A 47 -6.53 24.27 4.23
CA PRO A 47 -7.17 25.54 3.94
C PRO A 47 -7.70 26.28 5.18
N THR A 48 -8.10 25.55 6.23
CA THR A 48 -8.63 26.09 7.48
C THR A 48 -7.53 26.42 8.49
N SER A 49 -6.58 25.51 8.73
CA SER A 49 -5.52 25.67 9.73
C SER A 49 -4.26 26.37 9.21
N LEU A 50 -3.96 26.24 7.92
CA LEU A 50 -2.76 26.77 7.24
C LEU A 50 -3.14 27.71 6.09
N LYS A 51 -4.21 28.49 6.27
CA LYS A 51 -4.74 29.40 5.25
C LYS A 51 -3.66 30.31 4.65
N ALA A 52 -2.79 30.88 5.49
CA ALA A 52 -1.70 31.74 5.05
C ALA A 52 -0.73 31.03 4.09
N PHE A 53 -0.51 29.73 4.28
CA PHE A 53 0.36 28.93 3.42
C PHE A 53 -0.37 28.48 2.14
N PHE A 54 -1.60 27.98 2.26
CA PHE A 54 -2.38 27.50 1.12
C PHE A 54 -2.80 28.64 0.16
N SER A 55 -2.94 29.87 0.66
CA SER A 55 -3.27 31.05 -0.14
C SER A 55 -2.04 31.77 -0.70
N LEU A 56 -0.80 31.29 -0.48
CA LEU A 56 0.39 31.89 -1.08
C LEU A 56 0.28 31.84 -2.62
N PRO A 57 0.31 32.99 -3.29
CA PRO A 57 0.24 33.05 -4.74
C PRO A 57 1.56 32.59 -5.36
N LEU A 58 1.48 31.77 -6.40
CA LEU A 58 2.63 31.29 -7.18
C LEU A 58 2.68 31.99 -8.53
N ALA A 59 1.58 31.95 -9.30
CA ALA A 59 1.47 32.60 -10.60
C ALA A 59 0.00 32.80 -11.01
N GLY A 60 -0.42 34.04 -11.24
CA GLY A 60 -1.82 34.34 -11.57
C GLY A 60 -2.78 33.87 -10.47
N GLU A 61 -3.78 33.09 -10.84
CA GLU A 61 -4.76 32.49 -9.91
C GLU A 61 -4.24 31.20 -9.23
N LEU A 62 -3.04 30.72 -9.58
CA LEU A 62 -2.45 29.55 -8.94
C LEU A 62 -1.89 29.94 -7.57
N ASN A 63 -2.41 29.28 -6.54
CA ASN A 63 -1.85 29.29 -5.20
C ASN A 63 -1.32 27.89 -4.82
N ILE A 64 -0.58 27.82 -3.72
CA ILE A 64 -0.04 26.54 -3.21
C ILE A 64 -1.15 25.51 -3.01
N GLY A 65 -2.33 25.91 -2.52
CA GLY A 65 -3.46 25.02 -2.34
C GLY A 65 -3.94 24.39 -3.63
N THR A 66 -4.02 25.15 -4.73
CA THR A 66 -4.40 24.66 -6.06
C THR A 66 -3.36 23.68 -6.59
N VAL A 67 -2.07 23.98 -6.43
CA VAL A 67 -0.99 23.06 -6.82
C VAL A 67 -1.06 21.76 -6.02
N PHE A 68 -1.31 21.86 -4.71
CA PHE A 68 -1.46 20.70 -3.82
C PHE A 68 -2.71 19.87 -4.14
N ALA A 69 -3.79 20.52 -4.57
CA ALA A 69 -4.98 19.84 -5.07
C ALA A 69 -4.70 19.11 -6.39
N ILE A 70 -3.91 19.69 -7.30
CA ILE A 70 -3.53 19.03 -8.55
C ILE A 70 -2.56 17.85 -8.28
N SER A 71 -1.65 17.97 -7.31
CA SER A 71 -0.73 16.88 -6.99
C SER A 71 -1.42 15.61 -6.48
N GLN A 72 -2.71 15.64 -6.15
CA GLN A 72 -3.47 14.47 -5.73
C GLN A 72 -3.50 13.35 -6.80
N TYR A 73 -3.54 13.73 -8.08
CA TYR A 73 -3.61 12.78 -9.19
C TYR A 73 -2.32 11.96 -9.34
N PRO A 74 -1.12 12.59 -9.49
CA PRO A 74 0.12 11.82 -9.52
C PRO A 74 0.42 11.14 -8.18
N PHE A 75 0.01 11.72 -7.04
CA PHE A 75 0.21 11.12 -5.72
C PHE A 75 -0.52 9.77 -5.57
N CYS A 76 -1.79 9.70 -5.98
CA CYS A 76 -2.54 8.45 -5.95
C CYS A 76 -1.93 7.39 -6.88
N GLY A 77 -1.51 7.80 -8.09
CA GLY A 77 -0.78 6.93 -9.01
C GLY A 77 0.55 6.41 -8.43
N LEU A 78 1.29 7.26 -7.73
CA LEU A 78 2.53 6.89 -7.04
C LEU A 78 2.28 5.88 -5.92
N LEU A 79 1.26 6.08 -5.09
CA LEU A 79 0.88 5.12 -4.04
C LEU A 79 0.52 3.76 -4.63
N ALA A 80 -0.29 3.74 -5.70
CA ALA A 80 -0.66 2.51 -6.38
C ALA A 80 0.56 1.81 -6.99
N TRP A 81 1.47 2.56 -7.60
CA TRP A 81 2.71 2.03 -8.16
C TRP A 81 3.63 1.43 -7.10
N ILE A 82 3.83 2.13 -5.97
CA ILE A 82 4.63 1.63 -4.84
C ILE A 82 4.02 0.35 -4.28
N TYR A 83 2.70 0.34 -4.06
CA TYR A 83 1.98 -0.84 -3.59
C TYR A 83 2.18 -2.03 -4.53
N LEU A 84 1.95 -1.84 -5.84
CA LEU A 84 2.12 -2.89 -6.84
C LEU A 84 3.55 -3.42 -6.87
N HIS A 85 4.54 -2.53 -6.87
CA HIS A 85 5.94 -2.92 -6.96
C HIS A 85 6.39 -3.73 -5.72
N LYS A 86 5.96 -3.30 -4.53
CA LYS A 86 6.25 -4.01 -3.28
C LYS A 86 5.47 -5.33 -3.19
N MET A 87 4.22 -5.36 -3.60
CA MET A 87 3.40 -6.57 -3.54
C MET A 87 3.88 -7.64 -4.53
N ARG A 88 4.42 -7.26 -5.70
CA ARG A 88 5.12 -8.20 -6.61
C ARG A 88 6.32 -8.90 -5.98
N SER A 89 6.96 -8.30 -4.98
CA SER A 89 8.03 -8.98 -4.23
C SER A 89 7.45 -10.04 -3.29
N VAL A 90 6.35 -9.72 -2.62
CA VAL A 90 5.63 -10.62 -1.71
C VAL A 90 5.02 -11.79 -2.47
N ASP A 91 4.37 -11.54 -3.60
CA ASP A 91 3.75 -12.57 -4.44
C ASP A 91 4.78 -13.56 -4.97
N ARG A 92 5.99 -13.09 -5.31
CA ARG A 92 7.10 -13.97 -5.71
C ARG A 92 7.55 -14.90 -4.58
N GLN A 93 7.59 -14.40 -3.34
CA GLN A 93 7.93 -15.23 -2.18
C GLN A 93 6.85 -16.29 -1.93
N VAL A 94 5.57 -15.90 -1.95
CA VAL A 94 4.45 -16.84 -1.81
C VAL A 94 4.47 -17.90 -2.91
N ALA A 95 4.65 -17.49 -4.17
CA ALA A 95 4.73 -18.42 -5.30
C ALA A 95 5.93 -19.39 -5.17
N SER A 96 7.07 -18.93 -4.65
CA SER A 96 8.23 -19.80 -4.40
C SER A 96 7.97 -20.84 -3.32
N LEU A 97 7.26 -20.48 -2.25
CA LEU A 97 6.89 -21.39 -1.15
C LEU A 97 5.89 -22.45 -1.63
N VAL A 98 4.86 -22.04 -2.38
CA VAL A 98 3.90 -22.98 -2.98
C VAL A 98 4.61 -23.96 -3.93
N LYS A 99 5.61 -23.49 -4.68
CA LYS A 99 6.40 -24.33 -5.58
C LYS A 99 7.32 -25.31 -4.85
N GLN A 100 7.90 -24.93 -3.70
CA GLN A 100 8.70 -25.82 -2.86
C GLN A 100 7.84 -26.91 -2.21
N PHE A 101 6.66 -26.53 -1.70
CA PHE A 101 5.70 -27.47 -1.15
C PHE A 101 5.25 -28.52 -2.17
N HIS A 102 4.90 -28.10 -3.39
CA HIS A 102 4.53 -29.03 -4.48
C HIS A 102 5.66 -29.98 -4.91
N ARG A 103 6.92 -29.67 -4.57
CA ARG A 103 8.08 -30.52 -4.89
C ARG A 103 8.39 -31.56 -3.81
N GLY A 104 7.71 -31.50 -2.66
CA GLY A 104 7.93 -32.45 -1.55
C GLY A 104 9.23 -32.22 -0.78
N GLU A 105 9.79 -31.00 -0.82
CA GLU A 105 11.03 -30.64 -0.12
C GLU A 105 10.80 -30.07 1.31
N LEU A 106 9.60 -30.28 1.87
CA LEU A 106 9.18 -29.89 3.23
C LEU A 106 8.50 -31.05 3.94
#